data_AF-A0A5N7BL13-F1
#
_entry.id   AF-A0A5N7BL13-F1
#
_cell.length_a   1.000
_cell.length_b   1.000
_cell.length_c   1.000
_cell.angle_alpha   90.00
_cell.angle_beta   90.00
_cell.angle_gamma   90.00
#
_symmetry.space_group_name_H-M   'P 1'
#
loop_
_entity.id
_entity.type
_entity.pdbx_description
1 polymer ?
#
loop_
_entity_poly.entity_id
_entity_poly.type
_entity_poly.pdbx_seq_one_letter_code
_entity_poly.pdbx_strand_id
1 'polypeptide(L)'
;MTYLHLFRIHATPEIKSTYGEELWNWYVELKNFTFVFRTGGEPWFTYNFHAWSIPVEFRGSIVIYTALQAFSKCRPNARLLCELGLIFYFMYIADGWFCALFMAGMLLCDLDLRAARDELPDVFMMLEPFKEGIFYALLGISMYLGGVPSRTWEEQFLRDSPGWHYLSYLKPQAVFDFKWFYLFWAATFLVASISRIHWLKSFFETPFNQYLGRISFAFYLVHGPVLWVLGDRLYAAVGWIRDSHAATCPGWMNRFPLPRVGPLGLELNFFAPHLILLPVTLWLAEMVTKFVDEPSVRLAQWLYRKTLPAANQS
;
A
#
# COMPACT_ATOMS: atom_id res chain seq x y z
N MET A 1 -7.35 19.78 -9.40
CA MET A 1 -7.39 21.23 -9.69
C MET A 1 -8.36 21.85 -8.71
N THR A 2 -7.82 22.39 -7.63
CA THR A 2 -8.32 22.24 -6.26
C THR A 2 -9.73 22.78 -6.05
N TYR A 3 -10.69 21.85 -5.93
CA TYR A 3 -12.02 22.14 -5.38
C TYR A 3 -11.90 22.90 -4.04
N LEU A 4 -10.81 22.71 -3.29
CA LEU A 4 -10.45 23.49 -2.10
C LEU A 4 -10.33 24.99 -2.38
N HIS A 5 -9.60 25.40 -3.44
CA HIS A 5 -9.47 26.81 -3.84
C HIS A 5 -10.77 27.34 -4.46
N LEU A 6 -11.51 26.51 -5.21
CA LEU A 6 -12.78 26.90 -5.83
C LEU A 6 -13.89 27.11 -4.79
N PHE A 7 -13.99 26.24 -3.79
CA PHE A 7 -15.02 26.27 -2.76
C PHE A 7 -14.55 26.89 -1.43
N ARG A 8 -13.32 27.43 -1.38
CA ARG A 8 -12.68 28.03 -0.19
C ARG A 8 -12.75 27.13 1.06
N ILE A 9 -12.61 25.83 0.85
CA ILE A 9 -12.62 24.86 1.94
C ILE A 9 -11.24 24.87 2.58
N HIS A 10 -11.18 25.28 3.85
CA HIS A 10 -9.96 25.16 4.64
C HIS A 10 -9.76 23.68 4.96
N ALA A 11 -8.68 23.12 4.42
CA ALA A 11 -8.21 21.76 4.62
C ALA A 11 -6.67 21.77 4.49
N THR A 12 -6.01 20.69 4.93
CA THR A 12 -4.60 20.43 4.58
C THR A 12 -4.55 20.05 3.11
N PRO A 13 -3.89 20.79 2.18
CA PRO A 13 -2.80 21.77 2.31
C PRO A 13 -3.20 23.26 2.27
N GLU A 14 -2.31 24.15 2.71
CA GLU A 14 -2.49 25.61 2.63
C GLU A 14 -2.61 26.08 1.18
N ILE A 15 -3.73 26.76 0.89
CA ILE A 15 -4.09 27.25 -0.44
C ILE A 15 -3.22 28.47 -0.79
N LYS A 16 -2.69 28.55 -2.01
CA LYS A 16 -1.95 29.74 -2.48
C LYS A 16 -2.87 30.97 -2.62
N SER A 17 -2.25 32.14 -2.72
CA SER A 17 -3.00 33.41 -2.70
C SER A 17 -3.86 33.62 -3.95
N THR A 18 -3.42 33.07 -5.09
CA THR A 18 -4.15 33.14 -6.35
C THR A 18 -4.27 31.77 -7.01
N TYR A 19 -5.32 31.61 -7.82
CA TYR A 19 -5.54 30.39 -8.59
C TYR A 19 -4.39 30.12 -9.59
N GLY A 20 -3.80 31.17 -10.18
CA GLY A 20 -2.66 31.03 -11.07
C GLY A 20 -1.42 30.48 -10.37
N GLU A 21 -1.13 30.96 -9.16
CA GLU A 21 -0.05 30.43 -8.32
C GLU A 21 -0.32 28.98 -7.90
N GLU A 22 -1.57 28.67 -7.54
CA GLU A 22 -1.98 27.31 -7.17
C GLU A 22 -1.80 26.34 -8.35
N LEU A 23 -2.23 26.73 -9.56
CA LEU A 23 -2.02 25.95 -10.78
C LEU A 23 -0.54 25.74 -11.10
N TRP A 24 0.27 26.79 -10.96
CA TRP A 24 1.71 26.68 -11.18
C TRP A 24 2.37 25.77 -10.14
N ASN A 25 1.99 25.90 -8.87
CA ASN A 25 2.46 25.02 -7.80
C ASN A 25 2.09 23.56 -8.07
N TRP A 26 0.83 23.30 -8.46
CA TRP A 26 0.35 21.99 -8.86
C TRP A 26 1.17 21.39 -10.01
N TYR A 27 1.46 22.18 -11.05
CA TYR A 27 2.27 21.72 -12.18
C TYR A 27 3.72 21.42 -11.77
N VAL A 28 4.33 22.28 -10.94
CA VAL A 28 5.71 22.09 -10.45
C VAL A 28 5.82 20.84 -9.56
N GLU A 29 4.84 20.61 -8.69
CA GLU A 29 4.80 19.38 -7.90
C GLU A 29 4.54 18.16 -8.79
N LEU A 30 3.59 18.23 -9.72
CA LEU A 30 3.23 17.12 -10.59
C LEU A 30 4.42 16.67 -11.44
N LYS A 31 5.12 17.59 -12.12
CA LYS A 31 6.27 17.24 -12.96
C LYS A 31 7.35 16.52 -12.14
N ASN A 32 7.61 16.98 -10.93
CA ASN A 32 8.60 16.38 -10.04
C ASN A 32 8.14 15.02 -9.53
N PHE A 33 6.86 14.91 -9.17
CA PHE A 33 6.24 13.68 -8.70
C PHE A 33 6.22 12.58 -9.77
N THR A 34 5.94 12.95 -11.03
CA THR A 34 5.94 12.01 -12.16
C THR A 34 7.33 11.54 -12.58
N PHE A 35 8.40 12.25 -12.21
CA PHE A 35 9.78 11.83 -12.47
C PHE A 35 10.29 10.90 -11.37
N VAL A 36 10.13 9.59 -11.58
CA VAL A 36 10.39 8.56 -10.57
C VAL A 36 11.85 8.38 -10.16
N PHE A 37 12.80 8.86 -10.97
CA PHE A 37 14.24 8.79 -10.70
C PHE A 37 14.79 10.02 -9.98
N ARG A 38 13.90 10.86 -9.43
CA ARG A 38 14.32 11.99 -8.60
C ARG A 38 15.13 11.52 -7.39
N THR A 39 16.17 12.28 -7.07
CA THR A 39 17.09 12.00 -5.95
C THR A 39 16.82 12.88 -4.72
N GLY A 40 15.83 13.79 -4.79
CA GLY A 40 15.47 14.69 -3.70
C GLY A 40 14.11 15.36 -3.88
N GLY A 41 13.76 16.20 -2.90
CA GLY A 41 12.44 16.83 -2.77
C GLY A 41 11.43 15.99 -1.98
N GLU A 42 10.23 16.52 -1.81
CA GLU A 42 9.17 15.85 -1.04
C GLU A 42 8.67 14.58 -1.72
N PRO A 43 8.64 13.42 -1.02
CA PRO A 43 8.30 12.15 -1.65
C PRO A 43 6.80 12.01 -1.95
N TRP A 44 5.95 12.86 -1.38
CA TRP A 44 4.50 12.89 -1.60
C TRP A 44 4.06 14.05 -2.50
N PHE A 45 2.82 13.94 -2.98
CA PHE A 45 2.13 15.00 -3.70
C PHE A 45 1.22 15.75 -2.72
N THR A 46 1.38 17.06 -2.57
CA THR A 46 0.70 17.84 -1.52
C THR A 46 -0.83 17.77 -1.62
N TYR A 47 -1.34 17.63 -2.84
CA TYR A 47 -2.78 17.54 -3.13
C TYR A 47 -3.39 16.17 -2.82
N ASN A 48 -2.56 15.13 -2.74
CA ASN A 48 -2.97 13.82 -2.27
C ASN A 48 -1.74 13.06 -1.75
N PHE A 49 -1.52 13.14 -0.44
CA PHE A 49 -0.40 12.48 0.21
C PHE A 49 -0.36 10.98 -0.09
N HIS A 50 -1.52 10.32 -0.16
CA HIS A 50 -1.64 8.89 -0.42
C HIS A 50 -1.17 8.47 -1.81
N ALA A 51 -0.99 9.40 -2.75
CA ALA A 51 -0.42 9.09 -4.05
C ALA A 51 1.07 8.69 -3.99
N TRP A 52 1.78 8.92 -2.86
CA TRP A 52 3.22 8.64 -2.72
C TRP A 52 3.64 7.21 -3.10
N SER A 53 2.73 6.24 -3.01
CA SER A 53 3.02 4.84 -3.38
C SER A 53 3.20 4.68 -4.89
N ILE A 54 2.55 5.49 -5.73
CA ILE A 54 2.56 5.34 -7.20
C ILE A 54 3.98 5.40 -7.78
N PRO A 55 4.84 6.41 -7.46
CA PRO A 55 6.23 6.41 -7.92
C PRO A 55 7.06 5.23 -7.38
N VAL A 56 6.76 4.72 -6.20
CA VAL A 56 7.42 3.54 -5.62
C VAL A 56 7.03 2.29 -6.42
N GLU A 57 5.74 2.12 -6.68
CA GLU A 57 5.19 1.01 -7.47
C GLU A 57 5.71 1.00 -8.91
N PHE A 58 5.84 2.18 -9.52
CA PHE A 58 6.40 2.28 -10.86
C PHE A 58 7.89 1.90 -10.90
N ARG A 59 8.68 2.30 -9.89
CA ARG A 59 10.08 1.84 -9.76
C ARG A 59 10.16 0.32 -9.56
N GLY A 60 9.31 -0.24 -8.70
CA GLY A 60 9.19 -1.68 -8.51
C GLY A 60 8.84 -2.40 -9.82
N SER A 61 7.92 -1.84 -10.60
CA SER A 61 7.54 -2.38 -11.92
C SER A 61 8.69 -2.37 -12.92
N ILE A 62 9.54 -1.33 -12.91
CA ILE A 62 10.77 -1.30 -13.71
C ILE A 62 11.72 -2.42 -13.30
N VAL A 63 11.89 -2.66 -11.99
CA VAL A 63 12.72 -3.77 -11.48
C VAL A 63 12.21 -5.13 -11.96
N ILE A 64 10.90 -5.35 -11.92
CA ILE A 64 10.27 -6.56 -12.47
C ILE A 64 10.54 -6.69 -13.97
N TYR A 65 10.31 -5.62 -14.72
CA TYR A 65 10.47 -5.62 -16.18
C TYR A 65 11.92 -5.90 -16.60
N THR A 66 12.90 -5.34 -15.89
CA THR A 66 14.32 -5.57 -16.15
C THR A 66 14.76 -6.97 -15.69
N ALA A 67 14.29 -7.44 -14.54
CA ALA A 67 14.58 -8.78 -14.05
C ALA A 67 14.03 -9.88 -14.98
N LEU A 68 12.80 -9.74 -15.48
CA LEU A 68 12.21 -10.66 -16.46
C LEU A 68 13.07 -10.78 -17.72
N GLN A 69 13.58 -9.66 -18.23
CA GLN A 69 14.47 -9.66 -19.40
C GLN A 69 15.83 -10.28 -19.08
N ALA A 70 16.45 -9.87 -17.96
CA ALA A 70 17.76 -10.35 -17.53
C ALA A 70 17.75 -11.87 -17.30
N PHE A 71 16.67 -12.40 -16.73
CA PHE A 71 16.55 -13.83 -16.38
C PHE A 71 15.86 -14.66 -17.46
N SER A 72 15.48 -14.07 -18.60
CA SER A 72 14.73 -14.74 -19.67
C SER A 72 15.38 -16.02 -20.21
N LYS A 73 16.72 -16.09 -20.17
CA LYS A 73 17.51 -17.25 -20.63
C LYS A 73 18.13 -18.06 -19.49
N CYS A 74 17.84 -17.70 -18.24
CA CYS A 74 18.33 -18.45 -17.09
C CYS A 74 17.66 -19.81 -17.02
N ARG A 75 18.40 -20.83 -16.57
CA ARG A 75 17.80 -22.11 -16.20
C ARG A 75 16.78 -21.89 -15.07
N PRO A 76 15.73 -22.72 -14.96
CA PRO A 76 14.68 -22.51 -13.98
C PRO A 76 15.20 -22.28 -12.55
N ASN A 77 16.03 -23.17 -12.01
CA ASN A 77 16.51 -23.01 -10.63
C ASN A 77 17.52 -21.85 -10.48
N ALA A 78 18.29 -21.56 -11.53
CA ALA A 78 19.18 -20.40 -11.55
C ALA A 78 18.39 -19.08 -11.46
N ARG A 79 17.23 -19.00 -12.15
CA ARG A 79 16.33 -17.85 -12.06
C ARG A 79 15.83 -17.60 -10.64
N LEU A 80 15.35 -18.64 -9.95
CA LEU A 80 14.90 -18.52 -8.55
C LEU A 80 16.05 -18.05 -7.63
N LEU A 81 17.27 -18.56 -7.84
CA LEU A 81 18.45 -18.11 -7.09
C LEU A 81 18.80 -16.65 -7.38
N CYS A 82 18.67 -16.20 -8.63
CA CYS A 82 18.88 -14.80 -8.99
C CYS A 82 17.82 -13.89 -8.35
N GLU A 83 16.55 -14.30 -8.32
CA GLU A 83 15.48 -13.57 -7.64
C GLU A 83 15.73 -13.48 -6.13
N LEU A 84 16.10 -14.59 -5.48
CA LEU A 84 16.52 -14.61 -4.08
C LEU A 84 17.75 -13.72 -3.83
N GLY A 85 18.73 -13.74 -4.74
CA GLY A 85 19.91 -12.90 -4.69
C GLY A 85 19.57 -11.40 -4.75
N LEU A 86 18.61 -11.01 -5.59
CA LEU A 86 18.12 -9.64 -5.67
C LEU A 86 17.34 -9.24 -4.41
N ILE A 87 16.48 -10.12 -3.89
CA ILE A 87 15.79 -9.90 -2.61
C ILE A 87 16.82 -9.66 -1.50
N PHE A 88 17.83 -10.52 -1.41
CA PHE A 88 18.91 -10.39 -0.43
C PHE A 88 19.67 -9.08 -0.60
N TYR A 89 20.06 -8.75 -1.83
CA TYR A 89 20.74 -7.49 -2.14
C TYR A 89 19.92 -6.27 -1.70
N PHE A 90 18.64 -6.22 -2.08
CA PHE A 90 17.76 -5.08 -1.76
C PHE A 90 17.34 -4.98 -0.29
N MET A 91 17.49 -6.05 0.49
CA MET A 91 17.10 -6.06 1.90
C MET A 91 18.31 -5.93 2.84
N TYR A 92 19.45 -6.52 2.48
CA TYR A 92 20.61 -6.65 3.36
C TYR A 92 21.81 -5.82 2.92
N ILE A 93 21.87 -5.37 1.66
CA ILE A 93 23.01 -4.62 1.11
C ILE A 93 22.61 -3.18 0.74
N ALA A 94 21.51 -3.01 0.01
CA ALA A 94 20.96 -1.71 -0.37
C ALA A 94 19.70 -1.39 0.44
N ASP A 95 19.36 -0.10 0.60
CA ASP A 95 18.06 0.33 1.12
C ASP A 95 16.99 0.23 0.01
N GLY A 96 16.68 -1.01 -0.37
CA GLY A 96 15.81 -1.35 -1.51
C GLY A 96 14.54 -2.09 -1.10
N TRP A 97 14.03 -1.89 0.12
CA TRP A 97 12.93 -2.69 0.68
C TRP A 97 11.72 -2.83 -0.25
N PHE A 98 11.37 -1.79 -1.01
CA PHE A 98 10.27 -1.83 -1.98
C PHE A 98 10.63 -2.68 -3.20
N CYS A 99 11.87 -2.62 -3.71
CA CYS A 99 12.34 -3.52 -4.75
C CYS A 99 12.31 -4.97 -4.28
N ALA A 100 12.69 -5.24 -3.03
CA ALA A 100 12.63 -6.57 -2.44
C ALA A 100 11.18 -7.10 -2.40
N LEU A 101 10.19 -6.29 -2.00
CA LEU A 101 8.77 -6.66 -2.03
C LEU A 101 8.31 -7.09 -3.42
N PHE A 102 8.67 -6.31 -4.45
CA PHE A 102 8.33 -6.65 -5.84
C PHE A 102 9.02 -7.95 -6.27
N MET A 103 10.32 -8.10 -6.01
CA MET A 103 11.06 -9.32 -6.32
C MET A 103 10.53 -10.55 -5.58
N ALA A 104 10.07 -10.41 -4.32
CA ALA A 104 9.42 -11.48 -3.58
C ALA A 104 8.08 -11.88 -4.23
N GLY A 105 7.29 -10.90 -4.71
CA GLY A 105 6.09 -11.17 -5.50
C GLY A 105 6.39 -11.95 -6.80
N MET A 106 7.45 -11.58 -7.53
CA MET A 106 7.93 -12.34 -8.69
C MET A 106 8.30 -13.77 -8.31
N LEU A 107 9.08 -13.94 -7.23
CA LEU A 107 9.50 -15.26 -6.75
C LEU A 107 8.31 -16.14 -6.37
N LEU A 108 7.33 -15.60 -5.64
CA LEU A 108 6.11 -16.34 -5.29
C LEU A 108 5.32 -16.76 -6.53
N CYS A 109 5.19 -15.86 -7.52
CA CYS A 109 4.53 -16.17 -8.79
C CYS A 109 5.25 -17.28 -9.56
N ASP A 110 6.58 -17.22 -9.65
CA ASP A 110 7.39 -18.25 -10.31
C ASP A 110 7.29 -19.61 -9.62
N LEU A 111 7.23 -19.63 -8.29
CA LEU A 111 7.01 -20.85 -7.50
C LEU A 111 5.60 -21.41 -7.72
N ASP A 112 4.57 -20.58 -7.72
CA ASP A 112 3.18 -21.02 -7.93
C ASP A 112 2.96 -21.55 -9.37
N LEU A 113 3.55 -20.91 -10.39
CA LEU A 113 3.50 -21.38 -11.77
C LEU A 113 4.18 -22.74 -11.95
N ARG A 114 5.22 -23.03 -11.17
CA ARG A 114 5.90 -24.33 -11.17
C ARG A 114 5.14 -25.38 -10.40
N ALA A 115 4.57 -25.01 -9.25
CA ALA A 115 3.68 -25.89 -8.50
C ALA A 115 2.52 -26.36 -9.38
N ALA A 116 1.96 -25.48 -10.20
CA ALA A 116 0.90 -25.82 -11.15
C ALA A 116 1.35 -26.77 -12.29
N ARG A 117 2.66 -26.97 -12.48
CA ARG A 117 3.25 -27.86 -13.49
C ARG A 117 3.93 -29.09 -12.87
N ASP A 118 3.85 -29.25 -11.54
CA ASP A 118 4.59 -30.26 -10.79
C ASP A 118 6.13 -30.16 -10.97
N GLU A 119 6.65 -28.94 -11.17
CA GLU A 119 8.06 -28.63 -11.42
C GLU A 119 8.72 -27.89 -10.22
N LEU A 120 8.25 -28.13 -9.00
CA LEU A 120 8.83 -27.53 -7.81
C LEU A 120 10.24 -28.09 -7.52
N PRO A 121 11.18 -27.27 -7.03
CA PRO A 121 12.46 -27.77 -6.56
C PRO A 121 12.31 -28.82 -5.46
N ASP A 122 13.18 -29.84 -5.46
CA ASP A 122 13.13 -31.00 -4.54
C ASP A 122 13.04 -30.62 -3.04
N VAL A 123 13.62 -29.48 -2.65
CA VAL A 123 13.55 -28.95 -1.29
C VAL A 123 12.10 -28.75 -0.83
N PHE A 124 11.21 -28.32 -1.72
CA PHE A 124 9.80 -28.14 -1.40
C PHE A 124 9.05 -29.47 -1.29
N MET A 125 9.45 -30.49 -2.08
CA MET A 125 8.89 -31.84 -1.97
C MET A 125 9.20 -32.46 -0.60
N MET A 126 10.40 -32.23 -0.08
CA MET A 126 10.78 -32.67 1.27
C MET A 126 9.92 -32.04 2.38
N LEU A 127 9.42 -30.81 2.16
CA LEU A 127 8.58 -30.07 3.11
C LEU A 127 7.09 -30.36 2.95
N GLU A 128 6.68 -31.09 1.92
CA GLU A 128 5.29 -31.37 1.60
C GLU A 128 4.49 -31.98 2.79
N PRO A 129 5.03 -32.93 3.58
CA PRO A 129 4.31 -33.50 4.72
C PRO A 129 3.95 -32.47 5.80
N PHE A 130 4.69 -31.36 5.89
CA PHE A 130 4.52 -30.32 6.90
C PHE A 130 3.87 -29.05 6.35
N LYS A 131 3.41 -29.06 5.09
CA LYS A 131 2.97 -27.85 4.37
C LYS A 131 1.90 -27.06 5.13
N GLU A 132 0.90 -27.74 5.69
CA GLU A 132 -0.18 -27.05 6.43
C GLU A 132 0.36 -26.33 7.67
N GLY A 133 1.16 -27.02 8.49
CA GLY A 133 1.79 -26.44 9.67
C GLY A 133 2.70 -25.26 9.33
N ILE A 134 3.45 -25.35 8.22
CA ILE A 134 4.30 -24.28 7.73
C ILE A 134 3.46 -23.04 7.38
N PHE A 135 2.38 -23.18 6.60
CA PHE A 135 1.57 -22.01 6.21
C PHE A 135 0.80 -21.38 7.38
N TYR A 136 0.32 -22.17 8.34
CA TYR A 136 -0.25 -21.60 9.57
C TYR A 136 0.80 -20.89 10.43
N ALA A 137 2.02 -21.42 10.53
CA ALA A 137 3.12 -20.76 11.21
C ALA A 137 3.52 -19.45 10.51
N LEU A 138 3.65 -19.47 9.17
CA LEU A 138 3.93 -18.28 8.38
C LEU A 138 2.83 -17.22 8.52
N LEU A 139 1.56 -17.62 8.57
CA LEU A 139 0.46 -16.71 8.85
C LEU A 139 0.57 -16.09 10.25
N GLY A 140 0.85 -16.88 11.28
CA GLY A 140 1.04 -16.39 12.64
C GLY A 140 2.20 -15.40 12.75
N ILE A 141 3.34 -15.74 12.15
CA ILE A 141 4.51 -14.85 12.06
C ILE A 141 4.17 -13.58 11.28
N SER A 142 3.45 -13.71 10.16
CA SER A 142 3.02 -12.57 9.35
C SER A 142 2.18 -11.58 10.15
N MET A 143 1.17 -12.06 10.89
CA MET A 143 0.33 -11.22 11.73
C MET A 143 1.13 -10.51 12.82
N TYR A 144 2.08 -11.22 13.43
CA TYR A 144 2.95 -10.65 14.45
C TYR A 144 3.87 -9.56 13.87
N LEU A 145 4.58 -9.86 12.77
CA LEU A 145 5.51 -8.95 12.13
C LEU A 145 4.80 -7.74 11.49
N GLY A 146 3.58 -7.93 10.99
CA GLY A 146 2.72 -6.87 10.47
C GLY A 146 2.31 -5.85 11.55
N GLY A 147 2.31 -6.26 12.81
CA GLY A 147 2.05 -5.42 13.98
C GLY A 147 3.26 -4.63 14.48
N VAL A 148 4.30 -4.44 13.66
CA VAL A 148 5.52 -3.73 14.07
C VAL A 148 5.24 -2.31 14.62
N PRO A 149 5.73 -1.97 15.83
CA PRO A 149 5.62 -0.63 16.38
C PRO A 149 6.31 0.38 15.47
N SER A 150 5.54 1.33 14.93
CA SER A 150 6.00 2.25 13.87
C SER A 150 5.76 3.72 14.19
N ARG A 151 5.64 4.06 15.48
CA ARG A 151 5.43 5.44 15.93
C ARG A 151 6.65 6.33 15.65
N THR A 152 7.85 5.78 15.81
CA THR A 152 9.12 6.48 15.60
C THR A 152 10.05 5.63 14.75
N TRP A 153 11.13 6.24 14.26
CA TRP A 153 12.16 5.62 13.43
C TRP A 153 13.35 5.15 14.28
N GLU A 154 13.26 5.32 15.61
CA GLU A 154 14.33 5.04 16.55
C GLU A 154 14.34 3.56 16.94
N GLU A 155 15.45 2.88 16.71
CA GLU A 155 15.58 1.45 17.04
C GLU A 155 15.43 1.17 18.54
N GLN A 156 15.76 2.14 19.41
CA GLN A 156 15.58 2.00 20.85
C GLN A 156 14.11 1.84 21.24
N PHE A 157 13.21 2.56 20.56
CA PHE A 157 11.76 2.41 20.77
C PHE A 157 11.30 0.99 20.45
N LEU A 158 11.85 0.38 19.39
CA LEU A 158 11.57 -1.02 19.05
C LEU A 158 12.11 -1.98 20.12
N ARG A 159 13.29 -1.70 20.69
CA ARG A 159 13.89 -2.51 21.78
C ARG A 159 13.08 -2.49 23.06
N ASP A 160 12.52 -1.33 23.38
CA ASP A 160 11.74 -1.09 24.60
C ASP A 160 10.29 -1.58 24.45
N SER A 161 9.85 -1.85 23.20
CA SER A 161 8.52 -2.35 22.91
C SER A 161 8.37 -3.83 23.34
N PRO A 162 7.33 -4.18 24.12
CA PRO A 162 7.09 -5.55 24.56
C PRO A 162 7.01 -6.54 23.38
N GLY A 163 7.80 -7.62 23.43
CA GLY A 163 7.88 -8.64 22.38
C GLY A 163 8.86 -8.33 21.23
N TRP A 164 9.39 -7.11 21.14
CA TRP A 164 10.23 -6.67 20.02
C TRP A 164 11.72 -6.57 20.35
N HIS A 165 12.08 -6.75 21.62
CA HIS A 165 13.46 -6.62 22.09
C HIS A 165 14.47 -7.42 21.26
N TYR A 166 14.27 -8.74 21.11
CA TYR A 166 15.18 -9.58 20.34
C TYR A 166 15.06 -9.36 18.83
N LEU A 167 13.86 -9.10 18.33
CA LEU A 167 13.65 -8.83 16.91
C LEU A 167 14.41 -7.59 16.47
N SER A 168 14.54 -6.57 17.32
CA SER A 168 15.26 -5.33 17.01
C SER A 168 16.71 -5.55 16.53
N TYR A 169 17.34 -6.66 16.92
CA TYR A 169 18.70 -7.02 16.52
C TYR A 169 18.77 -7.74 15.17
N LEU A 170 17.65 -8.23 14.62
CA LEU A 170 17.59 -8.91 13.32
C LEU A 170 17.57 -7.96 12.13
N LYS A 171 17.23 -6.69 12.36
CA LYS A 171 17.15 -5.68 11.32
C LYS A 171 18.55 -5.45 10.71
N PRO A 172 18.71 -5.59 9.38
CA PRO A 172 19.98 -5.33 8.73
C PRO A 172 20.29 -3.83 8.72
N GLN A 173 21.57 -3.48 8.59
CA GLN A 173 22.00 -2.08 8.49
C GLN A 173 21.35 -1.36 7.30
N ALA A 174 21.16 -2.07 6.18
CA ALA A 174 20.79 -1.48 4.90
C ALA A 174 19.44 -0.76 4.90
N VAL A 175 18.40 -1.34 5.50
CA VAL A 175 17.06 -0.73 5.55
C VAL A 175 17.02 0.31 6.66
N PHE A 176 17.00 1.60 6.34
CA PHE A 176 17.09 2.64 7.37
C PHE A 176 15.89 2.64 8.31
N ASP A 177 14.68 2.51 7.77
CA ASP A 177 13.46 2.42 8.56
C ASP A 177 13.13 0.95 8.84
N PHE A 178 13.40 0.53 10.07
CA PHE A 178 13.29 -0.86 10.51
C PHE A 178 11.91 -1.47 10.23
N LYS A 179 10.84 -0.66 10.18
CA LYS A 179 9.48 -1.19 9.97
C LYS A 179 9.37 -1.89 8.62
N TRP A 180 10.02 -1.37 7.57
CA TRP A 180 9.94 -1.94 6.23
C TRP A 180 10.60 -3.30 6.14
N PHE A 181 11.62 -3.58 6.96
CA PHE A 181 12.22 -4.91 7.05
C PHE A 181 11.20 -5.94 7.55
N TYR A 182 10.48 -5.65 8.63
CA TYR A 182 9.47 -6.59 9.16
C TYR A 182 8.22 -6.64 8.28
N LEU A 183 7.78 -5.51 7.73
CA LEU A 183 6.64 -5.46 6.81
C LEU A 183 6.91 -6.23 5.51
N PHE A 184 8.16 -6.27 5.03
CA PHE A 184 8.55 -7.12 3.92
C PHE A 184 8.27 -8.60 4.20
N TRP A 185 8.76 -9.12 5.32
CA TRP A 185 8.52 -10.51 5.72
C TRP A 185 7.05 -10.77 6.00
N ALA A 186 6.38 -9.85 6.69
CA ALA A 186 4.97 -9.94 6.99
C ALA A 186 4.13 -10.07 5.72
N ALA A 187 4.32 -9.18 4.75
CA ALA A 187 3.59 -9.19 3.49
C ALA A 187 3.89 -10.45 2.66
N THR A 188 5.16 -10.84 2.56
CA THR A 188 5.58 -12.03 1.80
C THR A 188 4.94 -13.30 2.38
N PHE A 189 4.99 -13.47 3.71
CA PHE A 189 4.38 -14.61 4.38
C PHE A 189 2.86 -14.57 4.33
N LEU A 190 2.24 -13.40 4.40
CA LEU A 190 0.78 -13.24 4.29
C LEU A 190 0.29 -13.74 2.93
N VAL A 191 0.87 -13.20 1.85
CA VAL A 191 0.50 -13.54 0.48
C VAL A 191 0.76 -15.02 0.20
N ALA A 192 1.89 -15.56 0.66
CA ALA A 192 2.22 -16.97 0.52
C ALA A 192 1.27 -17.92 1.28
N SER A 193 0.68 -17.45 2.39
CA SER A 193 -0.17 -18.29 3.26
C SER A 193 -1.64 -18.25 2.84
N ILE A 194 -2.18 -17.07 2.47
CA ILE A 194 -3.60 -16.90 2.13
C ILE A 194 -4.01 -17.83 0.98
N SER A 195 -3.18 -17.98 -0.06
CA SER A 195 -3.50 -18.82 -1.22
C SER A 195 -3.50 -20.33 -0.91
N ARG A 196 -2.90 -20.74 0.21
CA ARG A 196 -2.68 -22.16 0.57
C ARG A 196 -3.50 -22.64 1.76
N ILE A 197 -4.10 -21.72 2.51
CA ILE A 197 -5.05 -22.03 3.59
C ILE A 197 -6.47 -21.94 3.02
N HIS A 198 -7.10 -23.11 2.83
CA HIS A 198 -8.38 -23.24 2.10
C HIS A 198 -9.50 -22.32 2.59
N TRP A 199 -9.73 -22.23 3.90
CA TRP A 199 -10.83 -21.40 4.42
C TRP A 199 -10.55 -19.90 4.28
N LEU A 200 -9.28 -19.48 4.38
CA LEU A 200 -8.88 -18.09 4.15
C LEU A 200 -9.02 -17.72 2.69
N LYS A 201 -8.52 -18.57 1.80
CA LYS A 201 -8.70 -18.41 0.35
C LYS A 201 -10.19 -18.27 0.01
N SER A 202 -11.02 -19.21 0.47
CA SER A 202 -12.48 -19.19 0.24
C SER A 202 -13.13 -17.92 0.78
N PHE A 203 -12.70 -17.43 1.95
CA PHE A 203 -13.20 -16.17 2.51
C PHE A 203 -12.85 -14.98 1.61
N PHE A 204 -11.59 -14.82 1.20
CA PHE A 204 -11.16 -13.70 0.36
C PHE A 204 -11.66 -13.79 -1.09
N GLU A 205 -12.05 -14.98 -1.56
CA GLU A 205 -12.69 -15.19 -2.87
C GLU A 205 -14.21 -14.94 -2.86
N THR A 206 -14.81 -14.58 -1.71
CA THR A 206 -16.23 -14.19 -1.66
C THR A 206 -16.50 -12.94 -2.51
N PRO A 207 -17.70 -12.79 -3.13
CA PRO A 207 -18.02 -11.64 -3.98
C PRO A 207 -17.83 -10.29 -3.28
N PHE A 208 -18.11 -10.23 -1.98
CA PHE A 208 -17.92 -9.02 -1.18
C PHE A 208 -16.44 -8.64 -1.06
N ASN A 209 -15.57 -9.59 -0.74
CA ASN A 209 -14.13 -9.32 -0.62
C ASN A 209 -13.49 -9.03 -1.98
N GLN A 210 -13.94 -9.68 -3.04
CA GLN A 210 -13.52 -9.37 -4.42
C GLN A 210 -13.97 -7.96 -4.84
N TYR A 211 -15.18 -7.53 -4.44
CA TYR A 211 -15.64 -6.17 -4.63
C TYR A 211 -14.74 -5.15 -3.93
N LEU A 212 -14.43 -5.38 -2.65
CA LEU A 212 -13.51 -4.53 -1.89
C LEU A 212 -12.11 -4.50 -2.52
N GLY A 213 -11.61 -5.65 -2.99
CA GLY A 213 -10.36 -5.76 -3.73
C GLY A 213 -10.35 -4.89 -4.99
N ARG A 214 -11.43 -4.93 -5.78
CA ARG A 214 -11.55 -4.13 -7.03
C ARG A 214 -11.49 -2.62 -6.77
N ILE A 215 -12.09 -2.14 -5.69
CA ILE A 215 -12.11 -0.70 -5.36
C ILE A 215 -10.96 -0.26 -4.45
N SER A 216 -10.12 -1.19 -3.98
CA SER A 216 -9.15 -0.96 -2.91
C SER A 216 -8.16 0.20 -3.21
N PHE A 217 -7.65 0.28 -4.43
CA PHE A 217 -6.75 1.35 -4.86
C PHE A 217 -7.43 2.72 -4.83
N ALA A 218 -8.62 2.83 -5.44
CA ALA A 218 -9.39 4.07 -5.43
C ALA A 218 -9.78 4.46 -3.99
N PHE A 219 -10.20 3.50 -3.18
CA PHE A 219 -10.51 3.68 -1.77
C PHE A 219 -9.31 4.25 -0.99
N TYR A 220 -8.12 3.69 -1.21
CA TYR A 220 -6.87 4.20 -0.64
C TYR A 220 -6.57 5.64 -1.09
N LEU A 221 -6.85 6.02 -2.33
CA LEU A 221 -6.61 7.39 -2.80
C LEU A 221 -7.63 8.41 -2.27
N VAL A 222 -8.90 8.04 -2.14
CA VAL A 222 -9.97 9.00 -1.80
C VAL A 222 -10.19 9.17 -0.29
N HIS A 223 -9.81 8.20 0.54
CA HIS A 223 -10.09 8.27 1.98
C HIS A 223 -9.46 9.51 2.65
N GLY A 224 -8.23 9.88 2.29
CA GLY A 224 -7.56 11.08 2.82
C GLY A 224 -8.35 12.36 2.56
N PRO A 225 -8.63 12.71 1.29
CA PRO A 225 -9.49 13.86 0.96
C PRO A 225 -10.86 13.82 1.64
N VAL A 226 -11.51 12.66 1.73
CA VAL A 226 -12.80 12.53 2.45
C VAL A 226 -12.63 12.83 3.93
N LEU A 227 -11.56 12.36 4.57
CA LEU A 227 -11.29 12.66 5.97
C LEU A 227 -11.00 14.15 6.19
N TRP A 228 -10.23 14.81 5.33
CA TRP A 228 -9.93 16.24 5.47
C TRP A 228 -11.16 17.14 5.23
N VAL A 229 -12.05 16.76 4.32
CA VAL A 229 -13.23 17.57 3.96
C VAL A 229 -14.42 17.26 4.86
N LEU A 230 -14.71 15.99 5.12
CA LEU A 230 -15.90 15.57 5.86
C LEU A 230 -15.54 15.00 7.23
N GLY A 231 -14.49 14.19 7.31
CA GLY A 231 -14.05 13.52 8.54
C GLY A 231 -13.79 14.48 9.69
N ASP A 232 -12.92 15.48 9.50
CA ASP A 232 -12.55 16.45 10.54
C ASP A 232 -13.79 17.14 11.13
N ARG A 233 -14.77 17.50 10.29
CA ARG A 233 -16.01 18.15 10.71
C ARG A 233 -16.91 17.21 11.50
N LEU A 234 -17.08 15.97 11.03
CA LEU A 234 -17.91 14.97 11.72
C LEU A 234 -17.29 14.52 13.04
N TYR A 235 -15.97 14.30 13.09
CA TYR A 235 -15.25 13.98 14.33
C TYR A 235 -15.32 15.15 15.33
N ALA A 236 -15.14 16.39 14.88
CA ALA A 236 -15.33 17.57 15.73
C ALA A 236 -16.76 17.66 16.29
N ALA A 237 -17.78 17.37 15.48
CA ALA A 237 -19.19 17.42 15.87
C ALA A 237 -19.53 16.47 17.02
N VAL A 238 -19.01 15.24 16.97
CA VAL A 238 -19.27 14.21 17.97
C VAL A 238 -18.37 14.29 19.21
N GLY A 239 -17.54 15.33 19.31
CA GLY A 239 -16.65 15.54 20.47
C GLY A 239 -15.33 14.77 20.40
N TRP A 240 -14.95 14.25 19.23
CA TRP A 240 -13.61 13.72 18.96
C TRP A 240 -12.67 14.85 18.52
N ILE A 241 -12.37 15.76 19.46
CA ILE A 241 -11.64 17.00 19.18
C ILE A 241 -10.13 16.76 19.16
N ARG A 242 -9.46 17.40 18.19
CA ARG A 242 -8.00 17.58 18.10
C ARG A 242 -7.70 19.07 18.03
N ASP A 243 -6.48 19.47 18.39
CA ASP A 243 -6.05 20.87 18.39
C ASP A 243 -6.23 21.55 17.02
N SER A 244 -6.06 20.78 15.92
CA SER A 244 -6.27 21.27 14.55
C SER A 244 -7.71 21.72 14.28
N HIS A 245 -8.71 21.14 14.93
CA HIS A 245 -10.12 21.46 14.67
C HIS A 245 -10.48 22.90 15.06
N ALA A 246 -9.79 23.47 16.05
CA ALA A 246 -9.99 24.86 16.45
C ALA A 246 -9.62 25.84 15.33
N ALA A 247 -8.63 25.50 14.51
CA ALA A 247 -8.21 26.30 13.36
C ALA A 247 -9.04 25.99 12.10
N THR A 248 -9.31 24.72 11.81
CA THR A 248 -9.87 24.29 10.52
C THR A 248 -11.41 24.31 10.49
N CYS A 249 -12.08 24.00 11.61
CA CYS A 249 -13.54 23.90 11.66
C CYS A 249 -14.15 24.23 13.04
N PRO A 250 -13.88 25.43 13.62
CA PRO A 250 -14.30 25.75 14.99
C PRO A 250 -15.82 25.66 15.22
N GLY A 251 -16.63 26.03 14.24
CA GLY A 251 -18.10 26.00 14.34
C GLY A 251 -18.73 24.61 14.38
N TRP A 252 -17.94 23.55 14.13
CA TRP A 252 -18.41 22.17 14.20
C TRP A 252 -18.11 21.50 15.54
N MET A 253 -17.22 22.07 16.37
CA MET A 253 -16.81 21.44 17.62
C MET A 253 -17.98 21.25 18.59
N ASN A 254 -18.13 20.04 19.12
CA ASN A 254 -19.15 19.66 20.12
C ASN A 254 -20.59 20.02 19.73
N ARG A 255 -20.94 19.97 18.44
CA ARG A 255 -22.31 20.26 18.00
C ARG A 255 -23.31 19.15 18.37
N PHE A 256 -22.86 17.91 18.41
CA PHE A 256 -23.62 16.72 18.79
C PHE A 256 -22.73 15.76 19.60
N PRO A 257 -22.26 16.15 20.79
CA PRO A 257 -21.24 15.40 21.52
C PRO A 257 -21.77 14.01 21.89
N LEU A 258 -20.99 12.99 21.55
CA LEU A 258 -21.28 11.60 21.90
C LEU A 258 -20.30 11.12 22.98
N PRO A 259 -20.73 10.21 23.86
CA PRO A 259 -19.89 9.71 24.93
C PRO A 259 -18.71 8.89 24.37
N ARG A 260 -17.52 9.06 24.97
CA ARG A 260 -16.33 8.23 24.72
C ARG A 260 -16.43 6.92 25.51
N VAL A 261 -17.42 6.11 25.15
CA VAL A 261 -17.66 4.80 25.78
C VAL A 261 -17.23 3.73 24.80
N GLY A 262 -16.38 2.80 25.26
CA GLY A 262 -15.90 1.67 24.49
C GLY A 262 -14.41 1.39 24.73
N PRO A 263 -13.90 0.27 24.20
CA PRO A 263 -12.46 0.02 24.12
C PRO A 263 -11.79 1.06 23.24
N LEU A 264 -10.49 1.29 23.47
CA LEU A 264 -9.69 2.24 22.70
C LEU A 264 -9.77 1.95 21.19
N GLY A 265 -10.15 2.94 20.40
CA GLY A 265 -10.32 2.81 18.94
C GLY A 265 -11.67 2.22 18.50
N LEU A 266 -12.56 1.96 19.45
CA LEU A 266 -13.91 1.43 19.23
C LEU A 266 -14.97 2.26 19.98
N GLU A 267 -14.63 3.50 20.33
CA GLU A 267 -15.53 4.40 21.06
C GLU A 267 -16.73 4.79 20.19
N LEU A 268 -17.89 5.01 20.82
CA LEU A 268 -19.12 5.38 20.11
C LEU A 268 -18.96 6.64 19.26
N ASN A 269 -18.27 7.65 19.80
CA ASN A 269 -18.01 8.90 19.09
C ASN A 269 -16.93 8.76 18.00
N PHE A 270 -16.17 7.67 17.95
CA PHE A 270 -15.34 7.33 16.81
C PHE A 270 -16.16 6.62 15.72
N PHE A 271 -17.04 5.69 16.10
CA PHE A 271 -17.85 4.92 15.14
C PHE A 271 -19.01 5.68 14.50
N ALA A 272 -19.67 6.57 15.23
CA ALA A 272 -20.84 7.27 14.72
C ALA A 272 -20.55 8.06 13.42
N PRO A 273 -19.44 8.80 13.28
CA PRO A 273 -19.02 9.40 12.00
C PRO A 273 -18.89 8.39 10.85
N HIS A 274 -18.46 7.16 11.11
CA HIS A 274 -18.28 6.14 10.08
C HIS A 274 -19.59 5.66 9.45
N LEU A 275 -20.74 5.86 10.09
CA LEU A 275 -22.06 5.64 9.48
C LEU A 275 -22.28 6.53 8.24
N ILE A 276 -21.59 7.67 8.17
CA ILE A 276 -21.60 8.58 7.02
C ILE A 276 -20.32 8.46 6.21
N LEU A 277 -19.15 8.47 6.86
CA LEU A 277 -17.85 8.49 6.18
C LEU A 277 -17.61 7.23 5.35
N LEU A 278 -17.93 6.04 5.87
CA LEU A 278 -17.65 4.80 5.17
C LEU A 278 -18.51 4.66 3.89
N PRO A 279 -19.84 4.84 3.92
CA PRO A 279 -20.64 4.83 2.70
C PRO A 279 -20.20 5.87 1.67
N VAL A 280 -19.90 7.10 2.10
CA VAL A 280 -19.41 8.17 1.20
C VAL A 280 -18.07 7.79 0.57
N THR A 281 -17.14 7.25 1.36
CA THR A 281 -15.82 6.84 0.87
C THR A 281 -15.93 5.66 -0.11
N LEU A 282 -16.77 4.66 0.19
CA LEU A 282 -17.02 3.52 -0.70
C LEU A 282 -17.68 3.97 -2.01
N TRP A 283 -18.65 4.88 -1.94
CA TRP A 283 -19.31 5.43 -3.13
C TRP A 283 -18.34 6.24 -4.00
N LEU A 284 -17.51 7.10 -3.40
CA LEU A 284 -16.49 7.84 -4.14
C LEU A 284 -15.41 6.92 -4.72
N ALA A 285 -14.99 5.90 -3.98
CA ALA A 285 -14.06 4.89 -4.46
C ALA A 285 -14.63 4.17 -5.68
N GLU A 286 -15.90 3.76 -5.64
CA GLU A 286 -16.60 3.14 -6.77
C GLU A 286 -16.60 4.03 -8.02
N MET A 287 -16.87 5.33 -7.84
CA MET A 287 -16.84 6.29 -8.94
C MET A 287 -15.43 6.44 -9.52
N VAL A 288 -14.42 6.63 -8.68
CA VAL A 288 -13.03 6.77 -9.12
C VAL A 288 -12.55 5.51 -9.82
N THR A 289 -12.90 4.32 -9.32
CA THR A 289 -12.58 3.06 -9.98
C THR A 289 -13.19 3.00 -11.39
N LYS A 290 -14.48 3.30 -11.53
CA LYS A 290 -15.19 3.20 -12.82
C LYS A 290 -14.80 4.26 -13.83
N PHE A 291 -14.57 5.50 -13.40
CA PHE A 291 -14.40 6.64 -14.29
C PHE A 291 -12.94 7.07 -14.48
N VAL A 292 -12.03 6.65 -13.59
CA VAL A 292 -10.62 7.06 -13.65
C VAL A 292 -9.71 5.86 -13.76
N ASP A 293 -9.78 4.92 -12.82
CA ASP A 293 -8.84 3.80 -12.72
C ASP A 293 -8.99 2.82 -13.90
N GLU A 294 -10.15 2.18 -14.05
CA GLU A 294 -10.40 1.22 -15.13
C GLU A 294 -10.15 1.83 -16.53
N PRO A 295 -10.61 3.06 -16.85
CA PRO A 295 -10.29 3.69 -18.12
C PRO A 295 -8.80 3.97 -18.32
N SER A 296 -8.06 4.32 -17.26
CA SER A 296 -6.61 4.56 -17.35
C SER A 296 -5.86 3.27 -17.72
N VAL A 297 -6.23 2.15 -17.11
CA VAL A 297 -5.68 0.83 -17.47
C VAL A 297 -6.01 0.47 -18.92
N ARG A 298 -7.26 0.68 -19.35
CA ARG A 298 -7.68 0.42 -20.76
C ARG A 298 -6.92 1.31 -21.74
N LEU A 299 -6.68 2.57 -21.41
CA LEU A 299 -5.89 3.50 -22.22
C LEU A 299 -4.45 3.02 -22.36
N ALA A 300 -3.80 2.63 -21.26
CA ALA A 300 -2.44 2.11 -21.28
C ALA A 300 -2.33 0.83 -22.13
N GLN A 301 -3.26 -0.10 -21.97
CA GLN A 301 -3.34 -1.31 -22.79
C GLN A 301 -3.58 -0.99 -24.27
N TRP A 302 -4.45 -0.03 -24.57
CA TRP A 302 -4.70 0.41 -25.95
C TRP A 302 -3.45 1.01 -26.59
N LEU A 303 -2.72 1.88 -25.88
CA LEU A 303 -1.45 2.46 -26.35
C LEU A 303 -0.43 1.36 -26.64
N TYR A 304 -0.26 0.41 -25.72
CA TYR A 304 0.65 -0.72 -25.91
C TYR A 304 0.27 -1.56 -27.13
N ARG A 305 -1.02 -1.88 -27.32
CA ARG A 305 -1.49 -2.60 -28.52
C ARG A 305 -1.18 -1.87 -29.82
N LYS A 306 -1.14 -0.53 -29.83
CA LYS A 306 -0.74 0.25 -31.00
C LYS A 306 0.76 0.16 -31.33
N THR A 307 1.58 -0.27 -30.37
CA THR A 307 3.02 -0.50 -30.61
C THR A 307 3.35 -1.92 -31.09
N LEU A 308 2.40 -2.85 -30.99
CA LEU A 308 2.58 -4.21 -31.48
C LEU A 308 2.43 -4.27 -33.00
N PRO A 309 3.11 -5.22 -33.67
CA PRO A 309 2.87 -5.48 -35.08
C PRO A 309 1.38 -5.74 -35.33
N ALA A 310 0.87 -5.30 -36.48
CA ALA A 310 -0.46 -5.73 -36.92
C ALA A 310 -0.46 -7.26 -36.93
N ALA A 311 -1.37 -7.87 -36.16
CA ALA A 311 -1.52 -9.32 -36.18
C ALA A 311 -1.80 -9.71 -37.64
N ASN A 312 -0.86 -10.42 -38.27
CA ASN A 312 -1.09 -11.01 -39.58
C ASN A 312 -2.28 -11.96 -39.41
N GLN A 313 -3.45 -11.52 -39.90
CA GLN A 313 -4.61 -12.39 -40.07
C GLN A 313 -4.25 -13.34 -41.22
N SER A 314 -3.70 -14.51 -40.88
CA SER A 314 -3.60 -15.66 -41.79
C SER A 314 -4.76 -16.60 -41.54
#